data_AF-A0A6J8CII2-F1
#
_entry.id   AF-A0A6J8CII2-F1
#
_cell.length_a   1.000
_cell.length_b   1.000
_cell.length_c   1.000
_cell.angle_alpha   90.00
_cell.angle_beta   90.00
_cell.angle_gamma   90.00
#
_symmetry.space_group_name_H-M   'P 1'
#
loop_
_entity.id
_entity.type
_entity.pdbx_description
1 polymer ?
#
loop_
_entity_poly.entity_id
_entity_poly.type
_entity_poly.pdbx_seq_one_letter_code
_entity_poly.pdbx_strand_id
1 'polypeptide(L)'
;MGFCSSYSEVQKFESSAVVARNQDTADPLDQSHFLQFVADNVDHNIDTINGNKTFHGMGIISCTTLGIMKSPKEIPRVQLTTDELISAGHINVFHYNSDQLGNSFTSLRFQKVQELDILIKVLWPLKSPVPGWSGLMQMVCTGNNPGLSNVTFLPMIDVNPSYMSCVYSTLKFVSKEASYHNRTPVINFDQPLYLKALMITCGEECKNVVVRLSGFNTEMSFL
;
A
#
# COMPACT_ATOMS: atom_id res chain seq x y z
N MET A 1 28.36 21.91 -2.33
CA MET A 1 27.53 22.56 -1.30
C MET A 1 26.20 21.85 -1.28
N GLY A 2 25.90 21.11 -0.21
CA GLY A 2 24.59 20.50 -0.02
C GLY A 2 23.68 21.49 0.70
N PHE A 3 22.48 21.72 0.17
CA PHE A 3 21.43 22.41 0.92
C PHE A 3 20.88 21.42 1.96
N CYS A 4 20.75 21.88 3.20
CA CYS A 4 20.21 21.13 4.32
C CYS A 4 19.13 21.99 4.98
N SER A 5 17.92 21.46 5.10
CA SER A 5 16.84 22.09 5.84
C SER A 5 16.98 21.76 7.33
N SER A 6 16.60 22.68 8.22
CA SER A 6 16.58 22.36 9.65
C SER A 6 15.52 21.30 9.94
N TYR A 7 15.74 20.50 10.98
CA TYR A 7 14.76 19.52 11.45
C TYR A 7 13.38 20.15 11.70
N SER A 8 13.35 21.34 12.30
CA SER A 8 12.12 22.11 12.52
C SER A 8 11.40 22.49 11.22
N GLU A 9 12.14 22.77 10.15
CA GLU A 9 11.55 23.11 8.86
C GLU A 9 11.00 21.87 8.17
N VAL A 10 11.69 20.73 8.29
CA VAL A 10 11.20 19.44 7.78
C VAL A 10 9.90 19.05 8.50
N GLN A 11 9.86 19.09 9.84
CA GLN A 11 8.64 18.80 10.60
C GLN A 11 7.48 19.74 10.24
N LYS A 12 7.78 21.01 10.02
CA LYS A 12 6.77 22.00 9.62
C LYS A 12 6.24 21.75 8.22
N PHE A 13 7.11 21.34 7.31
CA PHE A 13 6.72 20.92 5.96
C PHE A 13 5.86 19.66 6.00
N GLU A 14 6.25 18.64 6.75
CA GLU A 14 5.50 17.38 6.91
C GLU A 14 4.10 17.62 7.47
N SER A 15 3.99 18.36 8.58
CA SER A 15 2.70 18.73 9.17
C SER A 15 1.83 19.57 8.22
N SER A 16 2.42 20.52 7.51
CA SER A 16 1.71 21.32 6.49
C SER A 16 1.23 20.45 5.32
N ALA A 17 2.00 19.44 4.92
CA ALA A 17 1.64 18.51 3.85
C ALA A 17 0.43 17.65 4.21
N VAL A 18 0.28 17.25 5.47
CA VAL A 18 -0.92 16.52 5.95
C VAL A 18 -2.19 17.36 5.75
N VAL A 19 -2.14 18.65 6.10
CA VAL A 19 -3.29 19.57 5.93
C VAL A 19 -3.59 19.78 4.46
N ALA A 20 -2.56 20.05 3.66
CA ALA A 20 -2.70 20.24 2.22
C ALA A 20 -3.39 19.04 1.55
N ARG A 21 -3.08 17.82 2.00
CA ARG A 21 -3.72 16.58 1.55
C ARG A 21 -5.18 16.47 2.00
N ASN A 22 -5.51 16.80 3.24
CA ASN A 22 -6.89 16.67 3.75
C ASN A 22 -7.83 17.77 3.23
N GLN A 23 -7.27 18.94 2.91
CA GLN A 23 -7.96 20.02 2.21
C GLN A 23 -7.99 19.80 0.69
N ASP A 24 -7.32 18.75 0.21
CA ASP A 24 -7.23 18.46 -1.21
C ASP A 24 -8.59 18.03 -1.73
N THR A 25 -9.35 19.01 -2.21
CA THR A 25 -10.53 18.85 -3.05
C THR A 25 -10.11 18.51 -4.49
N ALA A 26 -9.07 17.69 -4.65
CA ALA A 26 -8.62 17.27 -5.96
C ALA A 26 -9.77 16.60 -6.68
N ASP A 27 -10.13 17.11 -7.86
CA ASP A 27 -11.10 16.46 -8.72
C ASP A 27 -10.78 14.96 -8.81
N PRO A 28 -11.81 14.09 -8.76
CA PRO A 28 -11.63 12.66 -8.95
C PRO A 28 -10.73 12.36 -10.15
N LEU A 29 -9.91 11.32 -10.03
CA LEU A 29 -9.02 10.90 -11.10
C LEU A 29 -9.81 10.66 -12.39
N ASP A 30 -9.41 11.30 -13.50
CA ASP A 30 -9.98 11.02 -14.82
C ASP A 30 -9.82 9.54 -15.18
N GLN A 31 -10.76 8.97 -15.93
CA GLN A 31 -10.88 7.56 -16.30
C GLN A 31 -9.60 6.94 -16.86
N SER A 32 -8.77 7.75 -17.52
CA SER A 32 -7.45 7.37 -18.06
C SER A 32 -6.42 6.92 -17.01
N HIS A 33 -6.62 7.25 -15.73
CA HIS A 33 -5.68 6.94 -14.66
C HIS A 33 -5.97 5.58 -14.01
N PHE A 34 -4.93 4.83 -13.69
CA PHE A 34 -4.93 3.66 -12.84
C PHE A 34 -4.58 4.06 -11.41
N LEU A 35 -5.29 3.50 -10.43
CA LEU A 35 -5.06 3.69 -9.00
C LEU A 35 -4.95 2.31 -8.36
N GLN A 36 -3.88 2.11 -7.61
CA GLN A 36 -3.71 0.94 -6.74
C GLN A 36 -3.16 1.36 -5.39
N PHE A 37 -3.39 0.52 -4.39
CA PHE A 37 -2.93 0.71 -3.03
C PHE A 37 -1.94 -0.38 -2.66
N VAL A 38 -1.02 -0.06 -1.77
CA VAL A 38 -0.14 -1.03 -1.14
C VAL A 38 -0.20 -0.77 0.36
N ALA A 39 -0.35 -1.82 1.13
CA ALA A 39 -0.32 -1.72 2.58
C ALA A 39 0.61 -2.79 3.15
N ASP A 40 1.40 -2.39 4.14
CA ASP A 40 2.44 -3.23 4.73
C ASP A 40 2.73 -2.78 6.17
N ASN A 41 3.50 -3.59 6.89
CA ASN A 41 3.94 -3.28 8.23
C ASN A 41 4.84 -2.04 8.24
N VAL A 42 4.63 -1.16 9.22
CA VAL A 42 5.53 -0.07 9.55
C VAL A 42 6.08 -0.32 10.94
N ASP A 43 7.38 -0.50 10.97
CA ASP A 43 8.14 -0.88 12.14
C ASP A 43 9.09 0.25 12.53
N HIS A 44 8.99 0.74 13.77
CA HIS A 44 9.97 1.66 14.34
C HIS A 44 10.57 1.08 15.62
N ASN A 45 11.88 1.33 15.78
CA ASN A 45 12.66 0.94 16.95
C ASN A 45 12.67 -0.55 17.26
N ILE A 46 12.53 -1.42 16.24
CA ILE A 46 12.47 -2.88 16.40
C ILE A 46 13.72 -3.53 17.01
N ASP A 47 14.85 -2.81 17.05
CA ASP A 47 16.13 -3.29 17.60
C ASP A 47 16.16 -3.33 19.15
N THR A 48 15.01 -3.36 19.81
CA THR A 48 14.94 -3.53 21.26
C THR A 48 14.76 -5.00 21.63
N ILE A 49 15.74 -5.56 22.35
CA ILE A 49 15.73 -6.96 22.81
C ILE A 49 14.47 -7.31 23.62
N ASN A 50 13.88 -6.32 24.30
CA ASN A 50 12.69 -6.48 25.13
C ASN A 50 11.40 -5.98 24.45
N GLY A 51 11.45 -5.53 23.19
CA GLY A 51 10.30 -4.97 22.47
C GLY A 51 9.73 -3.67 23.10
N ASN A 52 10.46 -2.99 23.98
CA ASN A 52 9.97 -1.78 24.63
C ASN A 52 10.14 -0.56 23.72
N LYS A 53 9.12 0.31 23.65
CA LYS A 53 9.09 1.51 22.79
C LYS A 53 9.21 1.22 21.28
N THR A 54 8.80 0.03 20.86
CA THR A 54 8.60 -0.27 19.44
C THR A 54 7.26 0.27 18.98
N PHE A 55 7.18 0.60 17.69
CA PHE A 55 5.92 0.86 17.00
C PHE A 55 5.78 -0.20 15.91
N HIS A 56 4.59 -0.78 15.82
CA HIS A 56 4.24 -1.77 14.81
C HIS A 56 2.81 -1.50 14.34
N GLY A 57 2.72 -0.75 13.24
CA GLY A 57 1.46 -0.28 12.66
C GLY A 57 1.32 -0.67 11.19
N MET A 58 0.22 -0.25 10.56
CA MET A 58 0.00 -0.44 9.12
C MET A 58 0.34 0.85 8.37
N GLY A 59 1.30 0.78 7.47
CA GLY A 59 1.55 1.81 6.46
C GLY A 59 0.73 1.55 5.22
N ILE A 60 0.28 2.64 4.57
CA ILE A 60 -0.49 2.55 3.34
C ILE A 60 0.05 3.59 2.36
N ILE A 61 0.23 3.20 1.10
CA ILE A 61 0.53 4.09 -0.01
C ILE A 61 -0.50 3.90 -1.12
N SER A 62 -0.69 4.96 -1.89
CA SER A 62 -1.39 4.90 -3.18
C SER A 62 -0.42 5.13 -4.32
N CYS A 63 -0.58 4.38 -5.39
CA CYS A 63 0.21 4.50 -6.61
C CYS A 63 -0.75 4.81 -7.75
N THR A 64 -0.49 5.91 -8.48
CA THR A 64 -1.31 6.37 -9.60
C THR A 64 -0.52 6.44 -10.89
N THR A 65 -1.12 5.99 -12.00
CA THR A 65 -0.52 6.01 -13.34
C THR A 65 -1.60 6.33 -14.37
N LEU A 66 -1.59 7.44 -15.09
CA LEU A 66 -0.54 8.45 -15.16
C LEU A 66 -0.41 9.20 -13.83
N GLY A 67 0.82 9.50 -13.44
CA GLY A 67 1.08 10.33 -12.27
C GLY A 67 0.53 11.72 -12.56
N ILE A 68 -0.27 12.26 -11.65
CA ILE A 68 -0.70 13.65 -11.73
C ILE A 68 0.55 14.53 -11.57
N MET A 69 1.11 15.04 -12.66
CA MET A 69 1.97 16.23 -12.64
C MET A 69 1.11 17.47 -12.93
N LYS A 70 0.09 17.71 -12.11
CA LYS A 70 -0.38 19.10 -11.93
C LYS A 70 0.81 19.82 -11.26
N SER A 71 1.14 21.02 -11.71
CA SER A 71 2.22 21.88 -11.17
C SER A 71 2.41 21.68 -9.66
N PRO A 72 3.66 21.70 -9.14
CA PRO A 72 3.92 21.43 -7.72
C PRO A 72 2.92 22.20 -6.86
N LYS A 73 2.05 21.47 -6.17
CA LYS A 73 1.04 22.07 -5.32
C LYS A 73 1.78 22.84 -4.26
N GLU A 74 1.52 24.14 -4.18
CA GLU A 74 2.04 24.95 -3.07
C GLU A 74 1.47 24.38 -1.78
N ILE A 75 2.34 23.85 -0.93
CA ILE A 75 1.96 23.37 0.39
C ILE A 75 1.87 24.61 1.28
N PRO A 76 0.67 25.02 1.72
CA PRO A 76 0.52 26.19 2.57
C PRO A 76 1.27 25.95 3.87
N ARG A 77 2.03 26.95 4.33
CA ARG A 77 2.76 26.83 5.58
C ARG A 77 1.80 27.03 6.75
N VAL A 78 1.48 25.96 7.46
CA VAL A 78 0.53 25.98 8.58
C VAL A 78 1.26 25.76 9.91
N GLN A 79 0.73 26.33 10.99
CA GLN A 79 1.06 25.92 12.35
C GLN A 79 -0.09 25.06 12.87
N LEU A 80 0.22 23.82 13.19
CA LEU A 80 -0.74 22.87 13.75
C LEU A 80 -0.34 22.54 15.17
N THR A 81 -1.35 22.38 16.01
CA THR A 81 -1.21 21.69 17.29
C THR A 81 -1.05 20.18 17.08
N THR A 82 -0.52 19.48 18.07
CA THR A 82 -0.39 18.02 18.03
C THR A 82 -1.74 17.33 17.86
N ASP A 83 -2.79 17.84 18.51
CA ASP A 83 -4.14 17.26 18.44
C ASP A 83 -4.76 17.39 17.06
N GLU A 84 -4.57 18.55 16.40
CA GLU A 84 -5.01 18.75 15.01
C GLU A 84 -4.28 17.82 14.04
N LEU A 85 -2.98 17.60 14.25
CA LEU A 85 -2.18 16.69 13.43
C LEU A 85 -2.64 15.23 13.60
N ILE A 86 -2.89 14.81 14.84
CA ILE A 86 -3.41 13.47 15.16
C ILE A 86 -4.78 13.29 14.51
N SER A 87 -5.68 14.26 14.67
CA SER A 87 -7.02 14.20 14.08
C SER A 87 -6.97 14.12 12.55
N ALA A 88 -6.07 14.88 11.92
CA ALA A 88 -5.87 14.89 10.48
C ALA A 88 -5.29 13.57 9.94
N GLY A 89 -4.43 12.90 10.71
CA GLY A 89 -3.81 11.61 10.33
C GLY A 89 -4.58 10.38 10.80
N HIS A 90 -5.74 10.53 11.45
CA HIS A 90 -6.43 9.40 12.08
C HIS A 90 -7.28 8.59 11.10
N ILE A 91 -7.01 7.29 11.02
CA ILE A 91 -7.89 6.31 10.35
C ILE A 91 -8.73 5.62 11.43
N ASN A 92 -10.06 5.61 11.23
CA ASN A 92 -10.97 4.91 12.13
C ASN A 92 -10.70 3.40 12.11
N VAL A 93 -10.47 2.85 13.30
CA VAL A 93 -10.30 1.40 13.51
C VAL A 93 -11.66 0.76 13.72
N PHE A 94 -12.01 -0.18 12.85
CA PHE A 94 -13.22 -0.99 12.94
C PHE A 94 -12.89 -2.36 13.51
N HIS A 95 -13.67 -2.80 14.49
CA HIS A 95 -13.54 -4.13 15.05
C HIS A 95 -14.08 -5.18 14.08
N TYR A 96 -13.28 -6.21 13.79
CA TYR A 96 -13.70 -7.35 13.00
C TYR A 96 -14.00 -8.55 13.90
N ASN A 97 -15.22 -9.09 13.85
CA ASN A 97 -15.57 -10.28 14.61
C ASN A 97 -15.20 -11.56 13.81
N SER A 98 -14.26 -12.34 14.34
CA SER A 98 -13.82 -13.62 13.78
C SER A 98 -14.86 -14.74 13.85
N ASP A 99 -15.98 -14.58 14.56
CA ASP A 99 -17.04 -15.60 14.58
C ASP A 99 -17.73 -15.75 13.21
N GLN A 100 -17.55 -14.78 12.31
CA GLN A 100 -18.00 -14.82 10.91
C GLN A 100 -17.06 -15.61 9.97
N LEU A 101 -15.94 -16.14 10.48
CA LEU A 101 -14.91 -16.83 9.70
C LEU A 101 -15.30 -18.27 9.31
N GLY A 102 -16.57 -18.64 9.44
CA GLY A 102 -17.08 -19.96 9.11
C GLY A 102 -16.80 -20.29 7.64
N ASN A 103 -15.81 -21.16 7.41
CA ASN A 103 -15.47 -21.72 6.10
C ASN A 103 -15.26 -20.69 4.95
N SER A 104 -14.78 -19.48 5.22
CA SER A 104 -14.62 -18.42 4.19
C SER A 104 -13.82 -18.86 2.96
N PHE A 105 -12.88 -19.79 3.10
CA PHE A 105 -12.07 -20.27 1.98
C PHE A 105 -12.76 -21.31 1.09
N THR A 106 -13.97 -21.75 1.39
CA THR A 106 -14.70 -22.74 0.55
C THR A 106 -14.97 -22.24 -0.87
N SER A 107 -14.97 -20.93 -1.08
CA SER A 107 -15.11 -20.32 -2.41
C SER A 107 -13.81 -20.26 -3.21
N LEU A 108 -12.64 -20.47 -2.58
CA LEU A 108 -11.35 -20.40 -3.27
C LEU A 108 -11.19 -21.60 -4.21
N ARG A 109 -10.95 -21.29 -5.48
CA ARG A 109 -10.62 -22.29 -6.50
C ARG A 109 -9.12 -22.24 -6.77
N PHE A 110 -8.43 -23.32 -6.43
CA PHE A 110 -7.02 -23.48 -6.76
C PHE A 110 -6.93 -24.06 -8.17
N GLN A 111 -6.20 -23.36 -9.04
CA GLN A 111 -5.85 -23.88 -10.36
C GLN A 111 -4.37 -24.19 -10.39
N LYS A 112 -4.02 -25.38 -10.90
CA LYS A 112 -2.63 -25.71 -11.16
C LYS A 112 -2.11 -24.78 -12.25
N VAL A 113 -1.07 -24.01 -11.92
CA VAL A 113 -0.30 -23.26 -12.93
C VAL A 113 0.45 -24.29 -13.76
N GLN A 114 0.11 -24.41 -15.04
CA GLN A 114 0.84 -25.26 -15.99
C GLN A 114 2.04 -24.46 -16.53
N GLU A 115 3.19 -25.13 -16.63
CA GLU A 115 4.41 -24.60 -17.26
C GLU A 115 4.93 -23.29 -16.67
N LEU A 116 5.15 -23.24 -15.36
CA LEU A 116 6.11 -22.27 -14.85
C LEU A 116 7.51 -22.78 -15.20
N ASP A 117 8.23 -22.07 -16.08
CA ASP A 117 9.57 -22.47 -16.51
C ASP A 117 10.59 -22.19 -15.38
N ILE A 118 10.54 -23.06 -14.36
CA ILE A 118 11.47 -23.08 -13.22
C ILE A 118 12.90 -23.17 -13.74
N LEU A 119 13.11 -23.86 -14.86
CA LEU A 119 14.41 -24.01 -15.50
C LEU A 119 14.95 -22.66 -15.99
N ILE A 120 14.13 -21.82 -16.63
CA ILE A 120 14.53 -20.44 -16.97
C ILE A 120 14.89 -19.64 -15.72
N LYS A 121 14.11 -19.71 -14.64
CA LYS A 121 14.40 -18.95 -13.40
C LYS A 121 15.68 -19.41 -12.69
N VAL A 122 16.00 -20.70 -12.71
CA VAL A 122 17.21 -21.27 -12.11
C VAL A 122 18.44 -21.06 -13.01
N LEU A 123 18.29 -21.13 -14.33
CA LEU A 123 19.38 -20.92 -15.28
C LEU A 123 19.70 -19.43 -15.50
N TRP A 124 18.76 -18.52 -15.27
CA TRP A 124 18.94 -17.09 -15.49
C TRP A 124 20.08 -16.48 -14.64
N PRO A 125 20.19 -16.76 -13.32
CA PRO A 125 21.34 -16.35 -12.50
C PRO A 125 22.69 -16.93 -12.94
N LEU A 126 22.67 -18.04 -13.69
CA LEU A 126 23.88 -18.74 -14.16
C LEU A 126 24.38 -18.23 -15.51
N LYS A 127 23.58 -17.42 -16.22
CA LYS A 127 24.04 -16.70 -17.42
C LYS A 127 24.78 -15.45 -16.97
N SER A 128 25.67 -14.88 -17.79
CA SER A 128 26.28 -13.57 -17.50
C SER A 128 26.45 -12.83 -18.83
N PRO A 129 26.10 -11.54 -18.91
CA PRO A 129 25.56 -10.69 -17.86
C PRO A 129 24.05 -10.93 -17.60
N VAL A 130 23.64 -10.86 -16.32
CA VAL A 130 22.23 -10.91 -15.91
C VAL A 130 21.80 -9.54 -15.42
N PRO A 131 20.71 -8.96 -15.92
CA PRO A 131 20.15 -7.77 -15.31
C PRO A 131 19.66 -8.11 -13.89
N GLY A 132 19.93 -7.22 -12.92
CA GLY A 132 19.24 -7.26 -11.63
C GLY A 132 17.74 -7.02 -11.80
N TRP A 133 16.97 -7.10 -10.71
CA TRP A 133 15.50 -7.01 -10.75
C TRP A 133 14.95 -5.83 -11.56
N SER A 134 15.51 -4.64 -11.36
CA SER A 134 15.11 -3.43 -12.10
C SER A 134 15.36 -3.57 -13.61
N GLY A 135 16.47 -4.20 -14.00
CA GLY A 135 16.78 -4.44 -15.41
C GLY A 135 15.90 -5.53 -16.02
N LEU A 136 15.58 -6.59 -15.26
CA LEU A 136 14.62 -7.61 -15.71
C LEU A 136 13.24 -6.98 -15.92
N MET A 137 12.77 -6.18 -14.96
CA MET A 137 11.51 -5.45 -15.06
C MET A 137 11.50 -4.53 -16.27
N GLN A 138 12.59 -3.80 -16.53
CA GLN A 138 12.72 -2.98 -17.74
C GLN A 138 12.71 -3.82 -19.03
N MET A 139 13.30 -5.01 -19.02
CA MET A 139 13.32 -5.90 -20.17
C MET A 139 11.95 -6.51 -20.49
N VAL A 140 11.17 -6.88 -19.48
CA VAL A 140 9.84 -7.47 -19.67
C VAL A 140 8.74 -6.42 -19.89
N CYS A 141 8.91 -5.21 -19.36
CA CYS A 141 8.04 -4.06 -19.61
C CYS A 141 8.31 -3.48 -21.01
N THR A 142 7.96 -4.25 -22.04
CA THR A 142 7.98 -3.84 -23.44
C THR A 142 6.66 -3.15 -23.82
N GLY A 143 6.71 -2.21 -24.76
CA GLY A 143 5.52 -1.52 -25.29
C GLY A 143 5.40 -0.07 -24.83
N ASN A 144 4.19 0.49 -25.00
CA ASN A 144 3.94 1.89 -24.72
C ASN A 144 3.69 2.08 -23.22
N ASN A 145 4.69 2.59 -22.50
CA ASN A 145 4.54 2.90 -21.08
C ASN A 145 3.60 4.10 -20.94
N PRO A 146 2.49 3.96 -20.20
CA PRO A 146 1.45 4.98 -20.19
C PRO A 146 2.00 6.34 -19.70
N GLY A 147 2.97 6.34 -18.77
CA GLY A 147 3.69 7.53 -18.32
C GLY A 147 4.32 7.32 -16.94
N LEU A 148 4.76 8.39 -16.30
CA LEU A 148 5.33 8.35 -14.95
C LEU A 148 4.26 7.90 -13.94
N SER A 149 4.64 7.17 -12.90
CA SER A 149 3.76 6.89 -11.76
C SER A 149 3.99 7.90 -10.63
N ASN A 150 2.94 8.23 -9.88
CA ASN A 150 3.06 9.01 -8.64
C ASN A 150 2.75 8.11 -7.43
N VAL A 151 3.57 8.19 -6.39
CA VAL A 151 3.39 7.46 -5.13
C VAL A 151 3.07 8.46 -4.03
N THR A 152 1.96 8.26 -3.35
CA THR A 152 1.51 9.13 -2.26
C THR A 152 1.33 8.32 -0.99
N PHE A 153 2.00 8.76 0.08
CA PHE A 153 1.81 8.21 1.42
C PHE A 153 0.43 8.56 1.95
N LEU A 154 -0.27 7.57 2.48
CA LEU A 154 -1.56 7.72 3.15
C LEU A 154 -1.33 7.65 4.66
N PRO A 155 -2.30 8.09 5.49
CA PRO A 155 -2.17 7.98 6.93
C PRO A 155 -1.96 6.54 7.39
N MET A 156 -1.23 6.39 8.49
CA MET A 156 -0.95 5.07 9.08
C MET A 156 -2.05 4.66 10.05
N ILE A 157 -2.23 3.35 10.23
CA ILE A 157 -3.08 2.82 11.29
C ILE A 157 -2.17 2.40 12.45
N ASP A 158 -2.36 3.02 13.61
CA ASP A 158 -1.67 2.66 14.87
C ASP A 158 -2.33 1.44 15.52
N VAL A 159 -2.37 0.34 14.78
CA VAL A 159 -2.82 -0.97 15.24
C VAL A 159 -1.92 -2.02 14.62
N ASN A 160 -1.51 -2.98 15.43
CA ASN A 160 -0.71 -4.11 14.99
C ASN A 160 -1.33 -4.79 13.75
N PRO A 161 -0.64 -4.81 12.59
CA PRO A 161 -1.07 -5.47 11.35
C PRO A 161 -1.41 -6.95 11.51
N SER A 162 -0.89 -7.59 12.56
CA SER A 162 -1.22 -8.98 12.88
C SER A 162 -2.70 -9.17 13.26
N TYR A 163 -3.42 -8.13 13.67
CA TYR A 163 -4.83 -8.23 14.03
C TYR A 163 -5.76 -8.10 12.81
N MET A 164 -6.81 -8.95 12.76
CA MET A 164 -7.83 -8.90 11.70
C MET A 164 -8.51 -7.54 11.60
N SER A 165 -8.81 -6.90 12.73
CA SER A 165 -9.39 -5.56 12.78
C SER A 165 -8.52 -4.51 12.08
N CYS A 166 -7.18 -4.65 12.13
CA CYS A 166 -6.27 -3.75 11.41
C CYS A 166 -6.45 -3.91 9.90
N VAL A 167 -6.33 -5.14 9.38
CA VAL A 167 -6.52 -5.45 7.95
C VAL A 167 -7.92 -5.05 7.47
N TYR A 168 -8.96 -5.31 8.27
CA TYR A 168 -10.33 -4.91 7.97
C TYR A 168 -10.48 -3.38 7.85
N SER A 169 -9.91 -2.63 8.80
CA SER A 169 -9.91 -1.17 8.78
C SER A 169 -9.18 -0.63 7.56
N THR A 170 -8.04 -1.23 7.20
CA THR A 170 -7.31 -0.91 5.96
C THR A 170 -8.18 -1.11 4.73
N LEU A 171 -8.89 -2.23 4.62
CA LEU A 171 -9.78 -2.50 3.48
C LEU A 171 -10.94 -1.51 3.39
N LYS A 172 -11.55 -1.14 4.53
CA LYS A 172 -12.60 -0.11 4.60
C LYS A 172 -12.08 1.27 4.18
N PHE A 173 -10.91 1.65 4.67
CA PHE A 173 -10.25 2.90 4.31
C PHE A 173 -9.97 2.96 2.81
N VAL A 174 -9.33 1.93 2.25
CA VAL A 174 -9.01 1.86 0.80
C VAL A 174 -10.28 1.85 -0.05
N SER A 175 -11.33 1.17 0.38
CA SER A 175 -12.63 1.19 -0.32
C SER A 175 -13.21 2.59 -0.38
N LYS A 176 -13.14 3.36 0.72
CA LYS A 176 -13.57 4.75 0.77
C LYS A 176 -12.71 5.64 -0.15
N GLU A 177 -11.39 5.55 -0.06
CA GLU A 177 -10.47 6.33 -0.90
C GLU A 177 -10.67 6.03 -2.40
N ALA A 178 -10.84 4.76 -2.77
CA ALA A 178 -11.11 4.38 -4.15
C ALA A 178 -12.47 4.90 -4.65
N SER A 179 -13.49 4.89 -3.78
CA SER A 179 -14.82 5.41 -4.11
C SER A 179 -14.82 6.91 -4.41
N TYR A 180 -13.99 7.69 -3.70
CA TYR A 180 -13.80 9.12 -3.97
C TYR A 180 -13.30 9.38 -5.40
N HIS A 181 -12.46 8.47 -5.91
CA HIS A 181 -11.95 8.53 -7.28
C HIS A 181 -12.80 7.74 -8.30
N ASN A 182 -13.97 7.22 -7.91
CA ASN A 182 -14.80 6.33 -8.74
C ASN A 182 -14.03 5.12 -9.29
N ARG A 183 -13.18 4.50 -8.47
CA ARG A 183 -12.35 3.34 -8.84
C ARG A 183 -12.67 2.09 -8.03
N THR A 184 -12.40 0.95 -8.66
CA THR A 184 -12.34 -0.32 -7.93
C THR A 184 -11.13 -0.30 -7.00
N PRO A 185 -11.31 -0.55 -5.69
CA PRO A 185 -10.20 -0.64 -4.76
C PRO A 185 -9.34 -1.87 -5.07
N VAL A 186 -8.11 -1.65 -5.50
CA VAL A 186 -7.10 -2.69 -5.71
C VAL A 186 -6.00 -2.50 -4.68
N ILE A 187 -5.74 -3.49 -3.84
CA ILE A 187 -4.71 -3.42 -2.80
C ILE A 187 -3.75 -4.61 -2.85
N ASN A 188 -2.47 -4.31 -2.74
CA ASN A 188 -1.41 -5.31 -2.64
C ASN A 188 -0.94 -5.45 -1.18
N PHE A 189 -0.76 -6.69 -0.75
CA PHE A 189 -0.25 -7.04 0.58
C PHE A 189 0.94 -8.01 0.49
N ASP A 190 1.69 -8.12 1.58
CA ASP A 190 2.58 -9.26 1.81
C ASP A 190 1.77 -10.57 2.01
N GLN A 191 2.43 -11.72 2.05
CA GLN A 191 1.72 -13.01 2.11
C GLN A 191 0.85 -13.18 3.38
N PRO A 192 1.33 -12.90 4.60
CA PRO A 192 0.51 -13.00 5.81
C PRO A 192 -0.72 -12.07 5.80
N LEU A 193 -0.56 -10.81 5.39
CA LEU A 193 -1.66 -9.86 5.35
C LEU A 193 -2.63 -10.17 4.20
N TYR A 194 -2.12 -10.64 3.06
CA TYR A 194 -2.92 -11.10 1.92
C TYR A 194 -3.90 -12.19 2.33
N LEU A 195 -3.44 -13.21 3.07
CA LEU A 195 -4.30 -14.29 3.54
C LEU A 195 -5.43 -13.78 4.44
N LYS A 196 -5.13 -12.84 5.36
CA LYS A 196 -6.14 -12.23 6.23
C LYS A 196 -7.15 -11.40 5.44
N ALA A 197 -6.68 -10.61 4.49
CA ALA A 197 -7.52 -9.82 3.60
C ALA A 197 -8.43 -10.71 2.74
N LEU A 198 -7.94 -11.87 2.26
CA LEU A 198 -8.77 -12.88 1.59
C LEU A 198 -9.86 -13.43 2.51
N MET A 199 -9.54 -13.74 3.77
CA MET A 199 -10.54 -14.27 4.72
C MET A 199 -11.70 -13.30 4.92
N ILE A 200 -11.39 -12.02 5.06
CA ILE A 200 -12.36 -10.93 5.20
C ILE A 200 -13.20 -10.82 3.93
N THR A 201 -12.55 -10.70 2.76
CA THR A 201 -13.24 -10.48 1.48
C THR A 201 -14.09 -11.66 1.01
N CYS A 202 -13.70 -12.89 1.37
CA CYS A 202 -14.52 -14.07 1.12
C CYS A 202 -15.74 -14.17 2.06
N GLY A 203 -15.68 -13.57 3.25
CA GLY A 203 -16.74 -13.54 4.27
C GLY A 203 -17.87 -12.54 4.00
N GLU A 204 -18.06 -12.12 2.75
CA GLU A 204 -19.02 -11.11 2.29
C GLU A 204 -18.72 -9.64 2.61
N GLU A 205 -17.86 -9.35 3.57
CA GLU A 205 -17.43 -7.99 3.84
C GLU A 205 -16.36 -7.52 2.84
N CYS A 206 -16.40 -6.26 2.41
CA CYS A 206 -15.40 -5.69 1.49
C CYS A 206 -15.22 -6.49 0.17
N LYS A 207 -16.24 -7.25 -0.29
CA LYS A 207 -16.25 -8.02 -1.55
C LYS A 207 -15.88 -7.19 -2.80
N ASN A 208 -16.04 -5.87 -2.75
CA ASN A 208 -15.69 -4.96 -3.84
C ASN A 208 -14.18 -4.68 -3.93
N VAL A 209 -13.39 -5.11 -2.92
CA VAL A 209 -11.94 -4.92 -2.88
C VAL A 209 -11.23 -6.07 -3.57
N VAL A 210 -10.41 -5.74 -4.56
CA VAL A 210 -9.51 -6.68 -5.24
C VAL A 210 -8.21 -6.76 -4.44
N VAL A 211 -8.05 -7.86 -3.71
CA VAL A 211 -6.85 -8.14 -2.92
C VAL A 211 -5.83 -8.88 -3.81
N ARG A 212 -4.58 -8.42 -3.82
CA ARG A 212 -3.48 -9.02 -4.58
C ARG A 212 -2.31 -9.37 -3.67
N LEU A 213 -1.68 -10.51 -3.95
CA LEU A 213 -0.39 -10.83 -3.37
C LEU A 213 0.68 -9.97 -4.04
N SER A 214 1.55 -9.35 -3.27
CA SER A 214 2.66 -8.55 -3.80
C SER A 214 3.53 -9.38 -4.75
N GLY A 215 4.08 -8.75 -5.80
CA GLY A 215 4.78 -9.46 -6.88
C GLY A 215 5.98 -10.27 -6.40
N PHE A 216 6.75 -9.73 -5.45
CA PHE A 216 7.86 -10.45 -4.81
C PHE A 216 7.40 -11.73 -4.11
N ASN A 217 6.36 -11.62 -3.26
CA ASN A 217 5.83 -12.77 -2.53
C ASN A 217 5.12 -13.77 -3.47
N THR A 218 4.52 -13.29 -4.56
CA THR A 218 3.94 -14.13 -5.61
C THR A 218 5.03 -14.98 -6.23
N GLU A 219 6.15 -14.37 -6.63
CA GLU A 219 7.29 -15.11 -7.18
C GLU A 219 7.90 -16.11 -6.19
N MET A 220 8.12 -15.70 -4.94
CA MET A 220 8.65 -16.57 -3.89
C MET A 220 7.71 -17.73 -3.53
N SER A 221 6.41 -17.61 -3.78
CA SER A 221 5.46 -18.70 -3.57
C SER A 221 5.56 -19.81 -4.63
N PHE A 222 6.27 -19.55 -5.74
CA PHE A 222 6.44 -20.51 -6.84
C PHE A 222 7.90 -20.99 -7.03
N LEU A 223 8.85 -20.45 -6.25
CA LEU A 223 10.23 -20.91 -6.18
C LEU A 223 10.39 -21.88 -5.01
#